data_AF-A0A7S3I5B3-F1
#
_entry.id   AF-A0A7S3I5B3-F1
#
_cell.length_a   1.000
_cell.length_b   1.000
_cell.length_c   1.000
_cell.angle_alpha   90.00
_cell.angle_beta   90.00
_cell.angle_gamma   90.00
#
_symmetry.space_group_name_H-M   'P 1'
#
loop_
_entity.id
_entity.type
_entity.pdbx_description
1 polymer ?
#
loop_
_entity_poly.entity_id
_entity_poly.type
_entity_poly.pdbx_seq_one_letter_code
_entity_poly.pdbx_strand_id
1 'polypeptide(L)'
;MALKMQYPNLRVQTKVDLFVIRRLTKLANKICHQYDYKGIDFDKFLNHFEKGLLQELDFKTEVINSQKTVDNFRYVSNSSDLYIPRVDVLKSTKRTILMEYVEGVKIDDIEALNEQFGSAKKCTDMLLKIFAKMIFLHGHVHCDAHPGNILVRPNPENPERPQIVLLDHGFYGTTSQ
;
A
#
# COMPACT_ATOMS: atom_id res chain seq x y z
N MET A 1 19.46 1.66 -7.01
CA MET A 1 18.17 1.82 -7.71
C MET A 1 17.45 0.50 -7.71
N ALA A 2 16.12 0.50 -7.57
CA ALA A 2 15.27 -0.67 -7.63
C ALA A 2 14.26 -0.53 -8.78
N LEU A 3 13.94 -1.63 -9.45
CA LEU A 3 12.97 -1.67 -10.55
C LEU A 3 11.83 -2.62 -10.19
N LYS A 4 10.65 -2.09 -9.88
CA LYS A 4 9.42 -2.87 -9.70
C LYS A 4 8.82 -3.16 -11.07
N MET A 5 8.54 -4.43 -11.38
CA MET A 5 8.00 -4.85 -12.68
C MET A 5 6.77 -5.74 -12.49
N GLN A 6 5.73 -5.50 -13.28
CA GLN A 6 4.59 -6.41 -13.38
C GLN A 6 4.93 -7.62 -14.22
N TYR A 7 4.41 -8.80 -13.84
CA TYR A 7 4.53 -10.00 -14.66
C TYR A 7 3.95 -9.79 -16.09
N PRO A 8 4.58 -10.35 -17.13
CA PRO A 8 4.19 -10.13 -18.53
C PRO A 8 2.71 -10.39 -18.85
N ASN A 9 2.10 -11.38 -18.20
CA ASN A 9 0.74 -11.85 -18.52
C ASN A 9 -0.32 -11.44 -17.48
N LEU A 10 0.06 -10.71 -16.44
CA LEU A 10 -0.81 -10.42 -15.30
C LEU A 10 -2.13 -9.78 -15.73
N ARG A 11 -2.09 -8.74 -16.57
CA ARG A 11 -3.30 -8.05 -17.05
C ARG A 11 -4.24 -8.93 -17.88
N VAL A 12 -3.70 -9.89 -18.63
CA VAL A 12 -4.52 -10.80 -19.45
C VAL A 12 -5.19 -11.82 -18.53
N GLN A 13 -4.43 -12.41 -17.60
CA GLN A 13 -4.94 -13.34 -16.61
C GLN A 13 -6.01 -12.68 -15.74
N THR A 14 -5.74 -11.49 -15.21
CA THR A 14 -6.71 -10.73 -14.41
C THR A 14 -8.04 -10.49 -15.14
N LYS A 15 -8.02 -10.24 -16.45
CA LYS A 15 -9.27 -10.08 -17.21
C LYS A 15 -10.09 -11.37 -17.27
N VAL A 16 -9.42 -12.50 -17.46
CA VAL A 16 -10.07 -13.82 -17.46
C VAL A 16 -10.61 -14.15 -16.07
N ASP A 17 -9.83 -13.89 -15.03
CA ASP A 17 -10.22 -14.13 -13.64
C ASP A 17 -11.44 -13.29 -13.26
N LEU A 18 -11.43 -11.99 -13.57
CA LEU A 18 -12.57 -11.10 -13.34
C LEU A 18 -13.81 -11.55 -14.11
N PHE A 19 -13.65 -12.09 -15.33
CA PHE A 19 -14.78 -12.65 -16.08
C PHE A 19 -15.39 -13.86 -15.37
N VAL A 20 -14.55 -14.79 -14.90
CA VAL A 20 -14.99 -15.99 -14.16
C VAL A 20 -15.66 -15.60 -12.84
N ILE A 21 -15.02 -14.74 -12.05
CA ILE A 21 -15.55 -14.25 -10.77
C ILE A 21 -16.91 -13.58 -10.97
N ARG A 22 -17.08 -12.71 -11.99
CA ARG A 22 -18.38 -12.12 -12.34
C ARG A 22 -19.47 -13.16 -12.58
N ARG A 23 -19.15 -14.28 -13.24
CA ARG A 23 -20.12 -15.35 -13.50
C ARG A 23 -20.48 -16.09 -12.22
N LEU A 24 -19.50 -16.40 -11.37
CA LEU A 24 -19.71 -17.03 -10.08
C LEU A 24 -20.53 -16.14 -9.13
N THR A 25 -20.23 -14.85 -9.07
CA THR A 25 -20.98 -13.87 -8.28
C THR A 25 -22.46 -13.79 -8.69
N LYS A 26 -22.75 -13.79 -10.01
CA LYS A 26 -24.15 -13.83 -10.48
C LYS A 26 -24.88 -15.11 -10.04
N LEU A 27 -24.21 -16.26 -10.05
CA LEU A 27 -24.78 -17.51 -9.56
C LEU A 27 -25.00 -17.47 -8.04
N ALA A 28 -24.01 -16.97 -7.29
CA ALA A 28 -24.09 -16.80 -5.84
C ALA A 28 -25.24 -15.87 -5.44
N ASN A 29 -25.39 -14.72 -6.11
CA ASN A 29 -26.52 -13.81 -5.89
C ASN A 29 -27.86 -14.50 -6.12
N LYS A 30 -27.99 -15.29 -7.20
CA LYS A 30 -29.22 -16.06 -7.47
C LYS A 30 -29.54 -17.05 -6.34
N ILE A 31 -28.53 -17.75 -5.82
CA ILE A 31 -28.68 -18.68 -4.69
C ILE A 31 -29.05 -17.91 -3.41
N CYS A 32 -28.34 -16.83 -3.08
CA CYS A 32 -28.62 -16.05 -1.88
C CYS A 32 -30.02 -15.43 -1.88
N HIS A 33 -30.52 -14.96 -3.03
CA HIS A 33 -31.90 -14.52 -3.19
C HIS A 33 -32.91 -15.66 -3.00
N GLN A 34 -32.58 -16.89 -3.43
CA GLN A 34 -33.43 -18.05 -3.24
C GLN A 34 -33.56 -18.47 -1.76
N TYR A 35 -32.53 -18.22 -0.94
CA TYR A 35 -32.49 -18.56 0.50
C TYR A 35 -32.68 -17.35 1.44
N ASP A 36 -33.17 -16.21 0.93
CA ASP A 36 -33.42 -14.95 1.65
C ASP A 36 -32.24 -14.40 2.48
N TYR A 37 -31.00 -14.64 2.03
CA TYR A 37 -29.80 -14.08 2.64
C TYR A 37 -29.63 -12.60 2.25
N LYS A 38 -30.25 -11.69 2.99
CA LYS A 38 -30.24 -10.22 2.72
C LYS A 38 -28.97 -9.49 3.18
N GLY A 39 -28.00 -10.19 3.76
CA GLY A 39 -26.82 -9.58 4.39
C GLY A 39 -25.61 -9.36 3.47
N ILE A 40 -25.59 -9.93 2.26
CA ILE A 40 -24.41 -9.91 1.39
C ILE A 40 -24.79 -9.42 -0.01
N ASP A 41 -24.24 -8.27 -0.40
CA ASP A 41 -24.32 -7.73 -1.75
C ASP A 41 -23.02 -8.05 -2.50
N PHE A 42 -23.00 -9.19 -3.19
CA PHE A 42 -21.81 -9.63 -3.92
C PHE A 42 -21.52 -8.74 -5.14
N ASP A 43 -22.52 -8.04 -5.70
CA ASP A 43 -22.29 -7.13 -6.82
C ASP A 43 -21.52 -5.90 -6.35
N LYS A 44 -21.91 -5.33 -5.20
CA LYS A 44 -21.18 -4.21 -4.58
C LYS A 44 -19.76 -4.60 -4.17
N PHE A 45 -19.58 -5.80 -3.60
CA PHE A 45 -18.27 -6.34 -3.28
C PHE A 45 -17.39 -6.49 -4.53
N LEU A 46 -17.92 -7.11 -5.58
CA LEU A 46 -17.18 -7.36 -6.81
C LEU A 46 -16.77 -6.07 -7.51
N ASN A 47 -17.65 -5.06 -7.54
CA ASN A 47 -17.32 -3.75 -8.10
C ASN A 47 -16.17 -3.07 -7.34
N HIS A 48 -16.14 -3.18 -6.00
CA HIS A 48 -15.02 -2.68 -5.20
C HIS A 48 -13.74 -3.45 -5.46
N PHE A 49 -13.81 -4.77 -5.48
CA PHE A 49 -12.67 -5.64 -5.73
C PHE A 49 -12.04 -5.37 -7.11
N GLU A 50 -12.85 -5.31 -8.16
CA GLU A 50 -12.37 -5.00 -9.51
C GLU A 50 -11.71 -3.62 -9.59
N LYS A 51 -12.32 -2.61 -8.95
CA LYS A 51 -11.74 -1.27 -8.91
C LYS A 51 -10.36 -1.26 -8.24
N GLY A 52 -10.22 -1.93 -7.10
CA GLY A 52 -8.93 -2.05 -6.39
C GLY A 52 -7.88 -2.78 -7.23
N LEU A 53 -8.26 -3.91 -7.82
CA LEU A 53 -7.36 -4.70 -8.67
C LEU A 53 -6.89 -3.93 -9.91
N LEU A 54 -7.78 -3.16 -10.55
CA LEU A 54 -7.39 -2.31 -11.68
C LEU A 54 -6.47 -1.15 -11.27
N GLN A 55 -6.61 -0.63 -10.05
CA GLN A 55 -5.70 0.39 -9.51
C GLN A 55 -4.30 -0.18 -9.28
N GLU A 56 -4.17 -1.37 -8.70
CA GLU A 56 -2.88 -2.05 -8.52
C GLU A 56 -2.18 -2.36 -9.86
N LEU A 57 -2.96 -2.64 -10.91
CA LEU A 57 -2.43 -2.89 -12.24
C LEU A 57 -1.95 -1.64 -12.98
N ASP A 58 -2.22 -0.43 -12.50
CA ASP A 58 -1.71 0.82 -13.09
C ASP A 58 -0.71 1.50 -12.17
N PHE A 59 0.58 1.18 -12.36
CA PHE A 59 1.69 1.76 -11.61
C PHE A 59 1.82 3.28 -11.75
N LYS A 60 1.16 3.94 -12.72
CA LYS A 60 1.09 5.41 -12.72
C LYS A 60 0.33 5.94 -11.50
N THR A 61 -0.72 5.24 -11.07
CA THR A 61 -1.49 5.59 -9.87
C THR A 61 -0.61 5.50 -8.64
N GLU A 62 0.19 4.44 -8.55
CA GLU A 62 1.16 4.23 -7.46
C GLU A 62 2.18 5.38 -7.37
N VAL A 63 2.76 5.80 -8.50
CA VAL A 63 3.70 6.94 -8.55
C VAL A 63 3.02 8.26 -8.12
N ILE A 64 1.76 8.46 -8.48
CA ILE A 64 1.01 9.66 -8.06
C ILE A 64 0.74 9.63 -6.55
N ASN A 65 0.35 8.47 -6.01
CA ASN A 65 0.08 8.30 -4.58
C ASN A 65 1.35 8.47 -3.73
N SER A 66 2.50 7.96 -4.20
CA SER A 66 3.77 8.13 -3.49
C SER A 66 4.15 9.61 -3.40
N GLN A 67 4.04 10.36 -4.51
CA GLN A 67 4.34 11.80 -4.52
C GLN A 67 3.38 12.60 -3.63
N LYS A 68 2.07 12.30 -3.69
CA LYS A 68 1.08 12.93 -2.79
C LYS A 68 1.39 12.67 -1.33
N THR A 69 1.82 11.46 -1.00
CA THR A 69 2.15 11.11 0.39
C THR A 69 3.42 11.85 0.84
N VAL A 70 4.42 12.02 -0.03
CA VAL A 70 5.59 12.88 0.26
C VAL A 70 5.15 14.31 0.57
N ASP A 71 4.27 14.88 -0.27
CA ASP A 71 3.80 16.26 -0.12
C ASP A 71 2.99 16.45 1.17
N ASN A 72 2.15 15.47 1.53
CA ASN A 72 1.37 15.47 2.76
C ASN A 72 2.27 15.54 4.02
N PHE A 73 3.38 14.80 4.03
CA PHE A 73 4.27 14.71 5.19
C PHE A 73 5.34 15.81 5.25
N ARG A 74 5.49 16.63 4.19
CA ARG A 74 6.55 17.66 4.10
C ARG A 74 6.52 18.67 5.25
N TYR A 75 5.34 19.08 5.71
CA TYR A 75 5.17 20.14 6.73
C TYR A 75 4.62 19.64 8.07
N VAL A 76 4.54 18.33 8.27
CA VAL A 76 4.04 17.73 9.51
C VAL A 76 5.18 17.64 10.53
N SER A 77 4.88 17.84 11.81
CA SER A 77 5.85 17.61 12.88
C SER A 77 6.35 16.16 12.87
N ASN A 78 7.67 15.97 13.06
CA ASN A 78 8.35 14.68 12.85
C ASN A 78 8.18 14.14 11.41
N SER A 79 8.37 15.00 10.41
CA SER A 79 8.38 14.61 8.99
C SER A 79 9.46 13.57 8.68
N SER A 80 10.52 13.49 9.49
CA SER A 80 11.59 12.49 9.35
C SER A 80 11.22 11.08 9.82
N ASP A 81 10.03 10.85 10.40
CA ASP A 81 9.57 9.51 10.81
C ASP A 81 9.20 8.61 9.62
N LEU A 82 8.75 9.20 8.52
CA LEU A 82 8.36 8.51 7.29
C LEU A 82 9.30 8.89 6.15
N TYR A 83 9.73 7.88 5.40
CA TYR A 83 10.45 8.05 4.16
C TYR A 83 9.78 7.29 3.03
N ILE A 84 9.74 7.91 1.86
CA ILE A 84 9.22 7.33 0.63
C ILE A 84 10.35 7.39 -0.40
N PRO A 85 10.75 6.25 -0.99
CA PRO A 85 11.80 6.22 -1.99
C PRO A 85 11.50 7.17 -3.16
N ARG A 86 12.51 7.91 -3.62
CA ARG A 86 12.33 8.79 -4.80
C ARG A 86 12.05 7.95 -6.03
N VAL A 87 11.04 8.34 -6.81
CA VAL A 87 10.67 7.68 -8.06
C VAL A 87 11.17 8.49 -9.26
N ASP A 88 11.76 7.81 -10.25
CA ASP A 88 12.03 8.39 -11.56
C ASP A 88 10.74 8.34 -12.40
N VAL A 89 9.97 9.43 -12.36
CA VAL A 89 8.66 9.55 -13.02
C VAL A 89 8.78 9.39 -14.54
N LEU A 90 9.86 9.88 -15.14
CA LEU A 90 10.06 9.85 -16.60
C LEU A 90 10.38 8.44 -17.11
N LYS A 91 11.05 7.62 -16.29
CA LYS A 91 11.35 6.22 -16.62
C LYS A 91 10.33 5.21 -16.09
N SER A 92 9.31 5.67 -15.38
CA SER A 92 8.22 4.84 -14.87
C SER A 92 7.08 4.75 -15.88
N THR A 93 6.48 3.57 -16.00
CA THR A 93 5.40 3.27 -16.94
C THR A 93 4.20 2.70 -16.20
N LYS A 94 3.15 2.30 -16.92
CA LYS A 94 2.01 1.60 -16.31
C LYS A 94 2.36 0.21 -15.75
N ARG A 95 3.56 -0.32 -16.03
CA ARG A 95 3.99 -1.68 -15.70
C ARG A 95 5.35 -1.76 -15.00
N THR A 96 6.05 -0.64 -14.93
CA THR A 96 7.39 -0.56 -14.32
C THR A 96 7.51 0.70 -13.48
N ILE A 97 8.12 0.60 -12.30
CA ILE A 97 8.49 1.76 -11.48
C ILE A 97 9.98 1.69 -11.21
N LEU A 98 10.70 2.73 -11.60
CA LEU A 98 12.10 2.90 -11.25
C LEU A 98 12.19 3.82 -10.03
N MET A 99 12.72 3.30 -8.93
CA MET A 99 12.81 4.03 -7.67
C MET A 99 14.19 3.90 -7.01
N GLU A 100 14.44 4.74 -6.03
CA GLU A 100 15.58 4.63 -5.14
C GLU A 100 15.61 3.26 -4.47
N TYR A 101 16.79 2.66 -4.40
CA TYR A 101 16.97 1.45 -3.60
C TYR A 101 17.19 1.88 -2.16
N VAL A 102 16.44 1.28 -1.24
CA VAL A 102 16.54 1.57 0.19
C VAL A 102 16.86 0.29 0.92
N GLU A 103 17.92 0.32 1.70
CA GLU A 103 18.26 -0.75 2.65
C GLU A 103 17.53 -0.52 3.98
N GLY A 104 17.10 -1.61 4.60
CA GLY A 104 16.40 -1.60 5.87
C GLY A 104 15.98 -3.01 6.29
N VAL A 105 15.55 -3.12 7.54
CA VAL A 105 15.00 -4.34 8.13
C VAL A 105 13.51 -4.38 7.86
N LYS A 106 12.94 -5.56 7.56
CA LYS A 106 11.49 -5.67 7.35
C LYS A 106 10.74 -5.46 8.66
N ILE A 107 9.55 -4.87 8.59
CA ILE A 107 8.76 -4.59 9.81
C ILE A 107 8.32 -5.85 10.57
N ASP A 108 8.27 -7.02 9.91
CA ASP A 108 7.93 -8.31 10.50
C ASP A 108 9.14 -9.08 11.06
N ASP A 109 10.36 -8.58 10.89
CA ASP A 109 11.58 -9.18 11.44
C ASP A 109 11.84 -8.68 12.87
N ILE A 110 11.13 -9.27 13.83
CA ILE A 110 11.16 -8.85 15.24
C ILE A 110 12.56 -8.94 15.84
N GLU A 111 13.33 -9.96 15.49
CA GLU A 111 14.68 -10.19 16.01
C GLU A 111 15.62 -9.08 15.54
N ALA A 112 15.70 -8.85 14.23
CA ALA A 112 16.55 -7.80 13.68
C ALA A 112 16.15 -6.39 14.17
N LEU A 113 14.85 -6.12 14.35
CA LEU A 113 14.38 -4.85 14.90
C LEU A 113 14.75 -4.67 16.38
N ASN A 114 14.70 -5.74 17.18
CA ASN A 114 15.14 -5.70 18.58
C ASN A 114 16.64 -5.49 18.68
N GLU A 115 17.43 -6.15 17.83
CA GLU A 115 18.88 -5.97 17.78
C GLU A 115 19.26 -4.54 17.35
N GLN A 116 18.59 -4.00 16.33
CA GLN A 116 18.94 -2.70 15.76
C GLN A 116 18.42 -1.49 16.58
N PHE A 117 17.21 -1.58 17.14
CA PHE A 117 16.54 -0.44 17.80
C PHE A 117 16.24 -0.67 19.29
N GLY A 118 16.65 -1.82 19.82
CA GLY A 118 16.40 -2.26 21.19
C GLY A 118 14.95 -2.71 21.46
N SER A 119 14.00 -2.40 20.57
CA SER A 119 12.61 -2.83 20.69
C SER A 119 11.83 -2.69 19.39
N ALA A 120 11.34 -3.80 18.86
CA ALA A 120 10.42 -3.84 17.72
C ALA A 120 9.16 -3.00 17.97
N LYS A 121 8.71 -2.91 19.24
CA LYS A 121 7.56 -2.09 19.64
C LYS A 121 7.73 -0.61 19.26
N LYS A 122 8.93 -0.05 19.39
CA LYS A 122 9.20 1.35 18.98
C LYS A 122 8.90 1.56 17.50
N CYS A 123 9.22 0.56 16.67
CA CYS A 123 8.99 0.58 15.23
C CYS A 123 7.51 0.49 14.90
N THR A 124 6.78 -0.43 15.56
CA THR A 124 5.32 -0.54 15.42
C THR A 124 4.60 0.73 15.89
N ASP A 125 5.01 1.31 17.02
CA ASP A 125 4.44 2.57 17.54
C ASP A 125 4.67 3.73 16.56
N MET A 126 5.83 3.78 15.89
CA MET A 126 6.12 4.75 14.83
C MET A 126 5.20 4.55 13.62
N LEU A 127 5.03 3.29 13.18
CA LEU A 127 4.16 2.94 12.07
C LEU A 127 2.71 3.35 12.35
N LEU A 128 2.19 3.03 13.54
CA LEU A 128 0.83 3.41 13.96
C LEU A 128 0.63 4.93 13.96
N LYS A 129 1.63 5.70 14.43
CA LYS A 129 1.58 7.17 14.40
C LYS A 129 1.53 7.71 12.96
N ILE A 130 2.26 7.10 12.03
CA ILE A 130 2.25 7.49 10.61
C ILE A 130 0.87 7.23 10.00
N PHE A 131 0.31 6.04 10.18
CA PHE A 131 -1.03 5.71 9.68
C PHE A 131 -2.11 6.57 10.34
N ALA A 132 -1.99 6.89 11.63
CA ALA A 132 -2.89 7.82 12.29
C ALA A 132 -2.84 9.21 11.66
N LYS A 133 -1.65 9.74 11.34
CA LYS A 133 -1.51 11.01 10.61
C LYS A 133 -2.17 10.94 9.21
N MET A 134 -1.98 9.85 8.48
CA MET A 134 -2.63 9.64 7.18
C MET A 134 -4.16 9.72 7.28
N ILE A 135 -4.74 9.09 8.28
CA ILE A 135 -6.19 9.04 8.52
C ILE A 135 -6.72 10.40 8.99
N PHE A 136 -6.16 10.92 10.09
CA PHE A 136 -6.75 12.03 10.83
C PHE A 136 -6.28 13.41 10.38
N LEU A 137 -5.10 13.53 9.75
CA LEU A 137 -4.59 14.83 9.28
C LEU A 137 -4.77 15.02 7.78
N HIS A 138 -4.49 13.98 6.98
CA HIS A 138 -4.44 14.12 5.53
C HIS A 138 -5.68 13.58 4.82
N GLY A 139 -6.40 12.64 5.44
CA GLY A 139 -7.48 11.90 4.82
C GLY A 139 -7.05 11.11 3.57
N HIS A 140 -5.75 10.86 3.40
CA HIS A 140 -5.17 10.08 2.30
C HIS A 140 -4.42 8.90 2.93
N VAL A 141 -5.06 7.73 2.87
CA VAL A 141 -4.72 6.60 3.72
C VAL A 141 -4.13 5.48 2.87
N HIS A 142 -2.94 5.03 3.22
CA HIS A 142 -2.39 3.80 2.68
C HIS A 142 -3.24 2.62 3.18
N CYS A 143 -3.79 1.83 2.27
CA CYS A 143 -4.73 0.76 2.60
C CYS A 143 -4.11 -0.64 2.53
N ASP A 144 -2.82 -0.76 2.21
CA ASP A 144 -2.09 -2.02 2.17
C ASP A 144 -0.86 -1.99 3.10
N ALA A 145 -1.08 -2.30 4.37
CA ALA A 145 -0.01 -2.39 5.37
C ALA A 145 0.75 -3.74 5.33
N HIS A 146 0.83 -4.40 4.16
CA HIS A 146 1.55 -5.67 4.05
C HIS A 146 3.01 -5.51 4.52
N PRO A 147 3.49 -6.35 5.45
CA PRO A 147 4.83 -6.19 6.03
C PRO A 147 5.96 -6.13 5.00
N GLY A 148 5.83 -6.87 3.89
CA GLY A 148 6.80 -6.88 2.80
C GLY A 148 7.00 -5.53 2.09
N ASN A 149 6.07 -4.57 2.24
CA ASN A 149 6.15 -3.23 1.65
C ASN A 149 6.68 -2.18 2.63
N ILE A 150 7.04 -2.59 3.85
CA ILE A 150 7.41 -1.70 4.93
C ILE A 150 8.80 -2.10 5.44
N LEU A 151 9.77 -1.21 5.25
CA LEU A 151 11.09 -1.34 5.85
C LEU A 151 11.25 -0.37 7.01
N VAL A 152 12.18 -0.68 7.88
CA VAL A 152 12.63 0.18 8.97
C VAL A 152 14.13 0.37 8.81
N ARG A 153 14.58 1.62 8.90
CA ARG A 153 16.01 1.95 8.88
C ARG A 153 16.34 3.00 9.96
N PRO A 154 17.62 3.18 10.32
CA PRO A 154 18.04 4.27 11.19
C PRO A 154 17.65 5.63 10.59
N ASN A 155 17.08 6.52 11.40
CA ASN A 155 16.76 7.87 10.95
C ASN A 155 18.06 8.65 10.69
N PRO A 156 18.21 9.33 9.52
CA PRO A 156 19.42 10.10 9.21
C PRO A 156 19.74 11.22 10.20
N GLU A 157 18.73 11.78 10.88
CA GLU A 157 18.90 12.84 11.89
C GLU A 157 19.24 12.28 13.28
N ASN A 158 18.78 11.05 13.59
CA ASN A 158 19.06 10.36 14.84
C ASN A 158 19.05 8.84 14.62
N PRO A 159 20.22 8.18 14.48
CA PRO A 159 20.30 6.76 14.16
C PRO A 159 19.65 5.81 15.17
N GLU A 160 19.47 6.22 16.44
CA GLU A 160 18.77 5.42 17.45
C GLU A 160 17.25 5.40 17.26
N ARG A 161 16.71 6.32 16.45
CA ARG A 161 15.29 6.42 16.16
C ARG A 161 14.98 5.68 14.86
N PRO A 162 13.94 4.82 14.83
CA PRO A 162 13.52 4.17 13.59
C PRO A 162 12.90 5.20 12.63
N GLN A 163 13.17 5.05 11.35
CA GLN A 163 12.47 5.70 10.25
C GLN A 163 11.75 4.62 9.44
N ILE A 164 10.45 4.77 9.27
CA ILE A 164 9.63 3.87 8.46
C ILE A 164 9.81 4.23 6.99
N VAL A 165 10.01 3.23 6.16
CA VAL A 165 10.10 3.35 4.71
C VAL A 165 8.92 2.60 4.09
N LEU A 166 8.06 3.32 3.36
CA LEU A 166 6.96 2.72 2.61
C LEU A 166 7.39 2.55 1.15
N LEU A 167 7.35 1.30 0.65
CA LEU A 167 7.81 0.94 -0.69
C LEU A 167 6.68 0.89 -1.72
N ASP A 168 5.50 0.42 -1.30
CA ASP A 168 4.34 0.27 -2.15
C ASP A 168 3.38 1.43 -1.94
N HIS A 169 2.77 1.92 -3.03
CA HIS A 169 1.72 2.93 -2.95
C HIS A 169 0.52 2.61 -3.87
N GLY A 170 0.30 1.33 -4.15
CA GLY A 170 -0.68 0.87 -5.14
C GLY A 170 -2.13 1.09 -4.69
N PHE A 171 -2.38 1.01 -3.37
CA PHE A 171 -3.73 1.05 -2.83
C PHE A 171 -3.92 2.12 -1.75
N TYR A 172 -4.70 3.15 -2.09
CA TYR A 172 -4.98 4.28 -1.21
C TYR A 172 -6.47 4.58 -1.13
N GLY A 173 -6.94 4.81 0.09
CA GLY A 173 -8.27 5.29 0.41
C GLY A 173 -8.30 6.80 0.64
N THR A 174 -9.49 7.39 0.54
CA THR A 174 -9.74 8.76 0.98
C THR A 174 -10.82 8.74 2.04
N THR A 175 -10.57 9.36 3.18
CA THR A 175 -11.61 9.59 4.18
C THR A 175 -12.29 10.91 3.85
N SER A 176 -13.60 10.86 3.62
CA SER A 176 -14.42 12.07 3.53
C SER A 176 -14.50 12.69 4.93
N GLN A 177 -14.05 13.93 5.07
CA GLN A 177 -14.38 14.78 6.21
C GLN A 177 -15.80 15.32 6.05
#